data_AF-A0AAW6DDJ0-F1
#
_entry.id   AF-A0AAW6DDJ0-F1
#
_cell.length_a   1.000
_cell.length_b   1.000
_cell.length_c   1.000
_cell.angle_alpha   90.00
_cell.angle_beta   90.00
_cell.angle_gamma   90.00
#
_symmetry.space_group_name_H-M   'P 1'
#
loop_
_entity.id
_entity.type
_entity.pdbx_description
1 polymer ?
#
loop_
_entity_poly.entity_id
_entity_poly.type
_entity_poly.pdbx_seq_one_letter_code
_entity_poly.pdbx_strand_id
1 'polypeptide(L)' 'MGEFDRIIEFAIRTDVELYTAMPTGWRKITGSMTAPRGSTWIYNGKSYFSGQRKTALLVEKECLK' A
#
# COMPACT_ATOMS: atom_id res chain seq x y z
N MET A 1 -16.30 -7.40 -10.65
CA MET A 1 -15.18 -6.53 -10.26
C MET A 1 -14.27 -7.34 -9.37
N GLY A 2 -13.06 -7.61 -9.83
CA GLY A 2 -12.08 -8.43 -9.10
C GLY A 2 -11.55 -7.71 -7.86
N GLU A 3 -10.85 -8.44 -6.99
CA GLU A 3 -10.23 -7.83 -5.80
C GLU A 3 -9.20 -6.77 -6.21
N PHE A 4 -8.40 -7.04 -7.25
CA PHE A 4 -7.42 -6.10 -7.78
C PHE A 4 -8.04 -4.78 -8.27
N ASP A 5 -9.18 -4.84 -8.98
CA ASP A 5 -9.89 -3.66 -9.46
C ASP A 5 -10.29 -2.74 -8.29
N ARG A 6 -10.76 -3.32 -7.17
CA ARG A 6 -11.14 -2.56 -5.98
C ARG A 6 -9.93 -1.90 -5.31
N ILE A 7 -8.77 -2.56 -5.34
CA ILE A 7 -7.53 -1.98 -4.82
C ILE A 7 -7.11 -0.79 -5.70
N ILE A 8 -7.17 -0.93 -7.04
CA ILE A 8 -6.88 0.16 -7.98
C ILE A 8 -7.83 1.34 -7.78
N GLU A 9 -9.13 1.09 -7.71
CA GLU A 9 -10.14 2.13 -7.49
C GLU A 9 -9.87 2.88 -6.17
N PHE A 10 -9.57 2.14 -5.10
CA PHE A 10 -9.21 2.74 -3.82
C PHE A 10 -7.95 3.60 -3.93
N ALA A 11 -6.91 3.10 -4.61
CA ALA A 11 -5.63 3.80 -4.77
C ALA A 11 -5.81 5.12 -5.55
N ILE A 12 -6.58 5.11 -6.63
CA ILE A 12 -6.92 6.31 -7.41
C ILE A 12 -7.73 7.30 -6.57
N ARG A 13 -8.76 6.82 -5.86
CA ARG A 13 -9.62 7.69 -5.03
C ARG A 13 -8.86 8.36 -3.87
N THR A 14 -7.84 7.69 -3.35
CA THR A 14 -7.06 8.17 -2.20
C THR A 14 -5.71 8.79 -2.59
N ASP A 15 -5.41 8.87 -3.89
CA ASP A 15 -4.14 9.37 -4.44
C ASP A 15 -2.92 8.73 -3.77
N VAL A 16 -2.91 7.39 -3.70
CA VAL A 16 -1.79 6.62 -3.16
C VAL A 16 -1.15 5.72 -4.20
N GLU A 17 0.17 5.64 -4.15
CA GLU A 17 0.93 4.75 -5.02
C GLU A 17 0.60 3.28 -4.73
N LEU A 18 0.65 2.47 -5.78
CA LEU A 18 0.45 1.03 -5.73
C LEU A 18 1.73 0.31 -6.13
N TYR A 19 2.15 -0.67 -5.34
CA TYR A 19 3.27 -1.53 -5.63
C TYR A 19 2.83 -2.99 -5.67
N THR A 20 3.43 -3.77 -6.58
CA THR A 20 3.27 -5.23 -6.65
C THR A 20 4.42 -5.99 -5.96
N ALA A 21 5.49 -5.28 -5.62
CA ALA A 21 6.64 -5.78 -4.88
C ALA A 21 7.13 -4.73 -3.87
N MET A 22 7.64 -5.18 -2.72
CA MET A 22 8.15 -4.28 -1.68
C MET A 22 9.37 -3.50 -2.20
N PRO A 23 9.34 -2.16 -2.22
CA PRO A 23 10.50 -1.36 -2.59
C PRO A 23 11.60 -1.45 -1.52
N THR A 24 12.86 -1.30 -1.92
CA THR A 24 14.00 -1.38 -1.00
C THR A 24 13.92 -0.33 0.09
N GLY A 25 14.12 -0.74 1.34
CA GLY A 25 14.08 0.15 2.52
C GLY A 25 12.66 0.47 3.02
N TRP A 26 11.62 0.03 2.31
CA TRP A 26 10.24 0.17 2.77
C TRP A 26 9.87 -0.94 3.75
N ARG A 27 8.86 -0.67 4.57
CA ARG A 27 8.39 -1.57 5.63
C ARG A 27 6.87 -1.57 5.68
N LYS A 28 6.27 -2.68 6.10
CA LYS A 28 4.83 -2.77 6.37
C LYS A 28 4.44 -1.88 7.54
N ILE A 29 3.29 -1.23 7.43
CA ILE A 29 2.63 -0.55 8.55
C ILE A 29 1.79 -1.59 9.29
N THR A 30 2.16 -1.91 10.52
CA THR A 30 1.45 -2.84 11.40
C THR A 30 0.23 -2.17 12.04
N GLY A 31 -0.89 -2.89 12.15
CA GLY A 31 -2.10 -2.40 12.82
C GLY A 31 -2.99 -1.47 11.98
N SER A 32 -2.69 -1.29 10.69
CA SER A 32 -3.58 -0.54 9.80
C SER A 32 -4.72 -1.43 9.31
N MET A 33 -5.96 -1.01 9.59
CA MET A 33 -7.19 -1.72 9.20
C MET A 33 -7.89 -1.11 7.98
N THR A 34 -7.32 -0.05 7.40
CA THR A 34 -7.95 0.71 6.30
C THR A 34 -7.47 0.28 4.92
N ALA A 35 -6.49 -0.63 4.83
CA ALA A 35 -6.07 -1.18 3.55
C ALA A 35 -7.21 -2.03 2.95
N PRO A 36 -7.50 -1.90 1.65
CA PRO A 36 -8.37 -2.84 0.94
C PRO A 36 -7.88 -4.29 1.10
N ARG A 37 -8.79 -5.25 1.15
CA ARG A 37 -8.45 -6.68 1.16
C ARG A 37 -7.56 -7.02 -0.04
N GLY A 38 -6.53 -7.84 0.18
CA GLY A 38 -5.54 -8.14 -0.84
C GLY A 38 -4.41 -7.11 -0.95
N SER A 39 -4.33 -6.16 -0.03
CA SER A 39 -3.26 -5.17 0.03
C SER A 39 -2.85 -4.84 1.47
N THR A 40 -1.67 -4.27 1.63
CA THR A 40 -1.15 -3.81 2.92
C THR A 40 -0.49 -2.44 2.76
N TRP A 41 -0.66 -1.57 3.74
CA TRP A 41 0.07 -0.31 3.79
C TRP A 41 1.57 -0.52 4.01
N ILE A 42 2.38 0.18 3.24
CA ILE A 42 3.84 0.24 3.38
C ILE A 42 4.29 1.69 3.51
N TYR A 43 5.47 1.90 4.10
CA TYR A 43 6.10 3.22 4.20
C TYR A 43 7.60 3.16 3.92
N ASN A 44 8.17 4.27 3.46
CA ASN A 44 9.57 4.41 3.04
C ASN A 44 10.63 4.37 4.16
N GLY A 45 10.30 3.89 5.35
CA GLY A 45 11.23 3.83 6.48
C GLY A 45 11.51 5.16 7.19
N LYS A 46 11.01 6.30 6.69
CA LYS A 46 11.25 7.62 7.30
C LYS A 46 10.35 7.87 8.52
N SER A 47 10.87 8.67 9.45
CA SER A 47 10.16 9.10 10.66
C SER A 47 8.92 9.94 10.31
N TYR A 48 7.83 9.76 11.06
CA TYR A 48 6.62 10.58 10.93
C TYR A 48 6.89 12.08 11.13
N PHE A 49 7.82 12.43 12.03
CA PHE A 49 8.14 13.82 12.35
C PHE A 49 9.04 14.50 11.32
N SER A 50 9.59 13.75 10.37
CA SER A 50 10.53 14.30 9.37
C SER A 50 9.85 15.05 8.22
N GLY A 51 8.54 14.89 8.05
CA GLY A 51 7.83 15.35 6.85
C GLY A 51 8.19 14.62 5.55
N GLN A 52 9.14 13.67 5.61
CA GLN A 52 9.62 12.90 4.44
C GLN A 52 8.99 11.51 4.34
N ARG A 53 8.06 11.18 5.25
CA ARG A 53 7.40 9.88 5.25
C ARG A 53 6.46 9.78 4.05
N LYS A 54 6.69 8.75 3.24
CA LYS A 54 5.77 8.36 2.16
C LYS A 54 5.10 7.04 2.51
N THR A 55 3.85 6.90 2.08
CA THR A 55 3.05 5.68 2.24
C THR A 55 2.50 5.23 0.91
N ALA A 56 2.33 3.92 0.75
CA ALA A 56 1.77 3.32 -0.45
C ALA A 56 1.05 2.01 -0.10
N LEU A 57 0.31 1.45 -1.05
CA LEU A 57 -0.29 0.12 -0.94
C LEU A 57 0.60 -0.90 -1.64
N LEU A 58 0.86 -2.03 -0.97
CA LEU A 58 1.49 -3.20 -1.54
C LEU A 58 0.42 -4.27 -1.78
N VAL A 59 0.26 -4.69 -3.02
CA VAL A 59 -0.69 -5.74 -3.42
C VAL A 59 -0.12 -7.11 -3.08
N GLU A 60 -0.96 -7.97 -2.51
CA GLU A 60 -0.64 -9.34 -2.20
C GLU A 60 -0.60 -10.17 -3.49
N LYS A 61 0.34 -11.11 -3.59
CA LYS A 61 0.58 -11.86 -4.85
C LYS A 61 -0.64 -12.68 -5.26
N GLU A 62 -1.43 -13.10 -4.28
CA GLU A 62 -2.64 -13.89 -4.43
C GLU A 62 -3.72 -13.12 -5.21
N CYS A 63 -3.74 -11.80 -5.11
CA CYS A 63 -4.70 -10.92 -5.79
C CYS A 63 -4.22 -10.46 -7.17
N LEU A 64 -3.01 -10.84 -7.59
CA LEU A 64 -2.46 -10.58 -8.94
C LEU A 64 -2.78 -11.70 -9.94
N LYS A 65 -3.57 -12.70 -9.54
CA LYS A 65 -3.93 -13.87 -10.33
C LYS A 65 -5.12 -13.65 -11.25
#